data_AF-A0A974CTD9-F1
#
_entry.id   AF-A0A974CTD9-F1
#
_cell.length_a   1.000
_cell.length_b   1.000
_cell.length_c   1.000
_cell.angle_alpha   90.00
_cell.angle_beta   90.00
_cell.angle_gamma   90.00
#
_symmetry.space_group_name_H-M   'P 1'
#
loop_
_entity.id
_entity.type
_entity.pdbx_description
1 polymer ?
#
loop_
_entity_poly.entity_id
_entity_poly.type
_entity_poly.pdbx_seq_one_letter_code
_entity_poly.pdbx_strand_id
1 'polypeptide(L)' 'VKEITAGVDEEGTIYLDYSCSEMTEASQFTWCKAYEEIDNESKFKMESIDE' A
#
# COMPACT_ATOMS: atom_id res chain seq x y z
N VAL A 1 -13.63 6.07 -8.64
CA VAL A 1 -13.02 5.28 -7.55
C VAL A 1 -11.62 4.96 -8.03
N LYS A 2 -10.57 5.34 -7.29
CA LYS A 2 -9.21 4.91 -7.64
C LYS A 2 -9.10 3.44 -7.21
N GLU A 3 -8.68 2.58 -8.13
CA GLU A 3 -8.68 1.13 -7.92
C GLU A 3 -7.36 0.68 -7.28
N ILE A 4 -7.45 -0.31 -6.39
CA ILE A 4 -6.29 -1.01 -5.85
C ILE A 4 -6.02 -2.19 -6.77
N THR A 5 -4.77 -2.34 -7.19
CA THR A 5 -4.35 -3.49 -7.99
C THR A 5 -3.61 -4.51 -7.13
N ALA A 6 -3.69 -5.78 -7.49
CA ALA A 6 -2.96 -6.86 -6.83
C ALA A 6 -1.98 -7.47 -7.84
N GLY A 7 -0.76 -7.72 -7.39
CA GLY A 7 0.31 -8.27 -8.21
C GLY A 7 1.13 -9.32 -7.46
N VAL A 8 1.97 -10.02 -8.23
CA VAL A 8 3.00 -10.92 -7.72
C VAL A 8 4.31 -10.52 -8.38
N ASP A 9 5.35 -10.27 -7.60
CA ASP A 9 6.66 -9.92 -8.12
C ASP A 9 7.43 -11.14 -8.64
N GLU A 10 8.66 -10.91 -9.13
CA GLU A 10 9.51 -11.97 -9.68
C GLU A 10 9.97 -12.99 -8.62
N GLU A 11 9.95 -12.63 -7.34
CA GLU A 11 10.29 -13.51 -6.22
C GLU A 11 9.07 -14.30 -5.70
N GLY A 12 7.87 -14.01 -6.21
CA GLY A 12 6.62 -14.64 -5.80
C GLY A 12 5.92 -13.94 -4.64
N THR A 13 6.35 -12.74 -4.25
CA THR A 13 5.73 -11.94 -3.20
C THR A 13 4.45 -11.30 -3.70
N ILE A 14 3.37 -11.46 -2.94
CA ILE A 14 2.08 -10.83 -3.24
C ILE A 14 2.10 -9.40 -2.71
N TYR A 15 1.73 -8.44 -3.55
CA TYR A 15 1.62 -7.04 -3.17
C TYR A 15 0.31 -6.41 -3.63
N LEU A 16 -0.06 -5.32 -2.96
CA LEU A 16 -1.15 -4.45 -3.35
C LEU A 16 -0.55 -3.10 -3.75
N ASP A 17 -0.93 -2.61 -4.92
CA ASP A 17 -0.49 -1.31 -5.42
C ASP A 17 -1.65 -0.33 -5.49
N TYR A 18 -1.35 0.91 -5.12
CA TYR A 18 -2.26 2.03 -5.27
C TYR A 18 -1.47 3.30 -5.55
N SER A 19 -1.81 3.95 -6.66
CA SER A 19 -1.14 5.16 -7.13
C SER A 19 -2.07 6.37 -7.03
N CYS A 20 -1.57 7.46 -6.44
CA CYS A 20 -2.31 8.71 -6.27
C CYS A 20 -1.54 9.89 -6.89
N SER A 21 -2.03 10.40 -8.02
CA SER A 21 -1.39 11.53 -8.74
C SER A 21 -1.55 12.90 -8.07
N GLU A 22 -2.40 13.02 -7.05
CA GLU A 22 -2.69 14.27 -6.34
C GLU A 22 -2.30 14.10 -4.88
N MET A 23 -1.01 14.19 -4.58
CA MET A 23 -0.49 14.21 -3.22
C MET A 23 0.11 15.56 -2.90
N THR A 24 -0.09 15.98 -1.65
CA THR A 24 0.56 17.14 -1.06
C THR A 24 1.60 16.67 -0.04
N GLU A 25 2.47 17.58 0.40
CA GLU A 25 3.46 17.34 1.46
C GLU A 25 2.87 16.84 2.81
N ALA A 26 1.56 17.04 3.03
CA ALA A 26 0.85 16.56 4.21
C ALA A 26 0.13 15.21 3.99
N SER A 27 0.15 14.69 2.77
CA SER A 27 -0.55 13.44 2.42
C SER A 27 0.20 12.24 2.98
N GLN A 28 -0.55 11.28 3.54
CA GLN A 28 0.00 10.04 4.09
C GLN A 28 -0.78 8.86 3.50
N PHE A 29 -0.05 7.84 3.05
CA PHE A 29 -0.66 6.56 2.71
C PHE A 29 -0.83 5.71 3.97
N THR A 30 -1.97 5.05 4.09
CA THR A 30 -2.25 4.10 5.18
C THR A 30 -3.09 2.96 4.64
N TRP A 31 -2.72 1.73 5.01
CA TRP A 31 -3.49 0.52 4.73
C TRP A 31 -4.13 0.00 6.00
N CYS A 32 -5.40 -0.40 5.91
CA CYS A 32 -6.15 -1.01 6.99
C CYS A 32 -6.85 -2.28 6.50
N LYS A 33 -7.09 -3.23 7.40
CA LYS A 33 -7.83 -4.45 7.10
C LYS A 33 -9.09 -4.48 7.93
N ALA A 34 -10.24 -4.67 7.26
CA ALA A 34 -11.55 -4.69 7.93
C ALA A 34 -11.80 -3.44 8.80
N TYR A 35 -11.30 -2.27 8.37
CA TYR A 35 -11.34 -0.99 9.10
C TYR A 35 -10.52 -0.96 10.39
N GLU A 36 -9.66 -1.95 10.60
CA GLU A 36 -8.70 -2.00 11.70
C GLU A 36 -7.28 -1.74 11.18
N GLU A 37 -6.46 -1.11 12.03
CA GLU A 37 -5.04 -0.89 11.75
C GLU A 37 -4.31 -2.23 11.63
N ILE A 38 -3.34 -2.29 10.71
CA ILE A 38 -2.49 -3.47 10.58
C ILE A 38 -1.26 -3.25 11.47
N ASP A 39 -1.33 -3.75 12.70
CA ASP A 39 -0.28 -3.62 13.73
C ASP A 39 0.82 -4.68 13.61
N ASN A 40 0.69 -5.61 12.66
CA ASN A 40 1.60 -6.74 12.52
C ASN A 40 2.60 -6.55 11.38
N GLU A 41 3.72 -5.91 11.69
CA GLU A 41 4.82 -5.64 10.75
C GLU A 41 5.45 -6.91 10.14
N SER A 42 5.30 -8.07 10.79
CA SER A 42 5.79 -9.35 10.25
C SER A 42 4.90 -9.92 9.14
N LYS A 43 3.65 -9.49 9.06
CA LYS A 43 2.67 -9.94 8.06
C LYS A 43 2.44 -8.94 6.95
N PHE A 44 2.84 -7.69 7.16
CA PHE A 44 2.59 -6.58 6.26
C PHE A 44 3.74 -5.58 6.36
N LYS A 45 4.38 -5.34 5.23
CA LYS A 45 5.34 -4.26 5.06
C LYS A 45 4.78 -3.29 4.04
N MET A 46 4.79 -2.01 4.39
CA MET A 46 4.37 -0.92 3.52
C MET A 46 5.60 -0.16 3.04
N GLU A 47 5.72 0.04 1.74
CA GLU A 47 6.75 0.88 1.15
C GLU A 47 6.07 1.94 0.29
N SER A 48 6.34 3.21 0.59
CA SER A 48 5.98 4.33 -0.26
C SER A 48 7.17 4.64 -1.16
N ILE A 49 6.99 4.50 -2.47
CA ILE A 49 8.00 4.87 -3.44
C ILE A 49 7.74 6.34 -3.80
N ASP A 50 8.63 7.23 -3.37
CA ASP A 50 8.72 8.57 -3.93
C ASP A 50 9.43 8.46 -5.30
N GLU A 51 8.85 9.09 -6.34
CA GLU A 51 9.41 9.13 -7.70
C GLU A 51 10.40 10.30 -7.86
#